data_AF-A0A2V7TJQ9-F1
#
_entry.id   AF-A0A2V7TJQ9-F1
#
_cell.length_a   1.000
_cell.length_b   1.000
_cell.length_c   1.000
_cell.angle_alpha   90.00
_cell.angle_beta   90.00
_cell.angle_gamma   90.00
#
_symmetry.space_group_name_H-M   'P 1'
#
loop_
_entity.id
_entity.type
_entity.pdbx_description
1 polymer ?
#
loop_
_entity_poly.entity_id
_entity_poly.type
_entity_poly.pdbx_seq_one_letter_code
_entity_poly.pdbx_strand_id
1 'polypeptide(L)' 'NPLIRIFYQRLRAAGKPAKVALIACMRKLLTILNAMARTHTPWRPAHA' A
#
# COMPACT_ATOMS: atom_id res chain seq x y z
N ASN A 1 -5.21 5.54 -7.10
CA ASN A 1 -5.60 5.02 -5.78
C ASN A 1 -5.25 6.05 -4.70
N PRO A 2 -6.23 6.78 -4.15
CA PRO A 2 -5.99 7.87 -3.19
C PRO A 2 -5.29 7.41 -1.90
N LEU A 3 -5.51 6.18 -1.43
CA LEU A 3 -4.89 5.63 -0.22
C LEU A 3 -3.36 5.55 -0.30
N ILE A 4 -2.85 5.12 -1.46
CA ILE A 4 -1.41 4.99 -1.68
C ILE A 4 -0.77 6.38 -1.75
N ARG A 5 -1.47 7.35 -2.35
CA ARG A 5 -1.00 8.74 -2.40
C ARG A 5 -0.93 9.36 -1.02
N ILE A 6 -1.94 9.15 -0.18
CA ILE A 6 -1.95 9.63 1.22
C ILE A 6 -0.84 8.96 2.04
N PHE A 7 -0.66 7.64 1.88
CA PHE A 7 0.40 6.91 2.58
C PHE A 7 1.80 7.36 2.15
N TYR A 8 2.01 7.56 0.86
CA TYR A 8 3.25 8.11 0.30
C TYR A 8 3.53 9.53 0.81
N GLN A 9 2.52 10.40 0.85
CA GLN A 9 2.65 11.76 1.39
C GLN A 9 2.98 11.74 2.89
N ARG A 10 2.35 10.87 3.69
CA ARG A 10 2.70 10.70 5.12
C ARG A 10 4.14 10.24 5.31
N LEU A 11 4.61 9.31 4.47
CA LEU A 11 6.00 8.82 4.51
C LEU A 11 7.00 9.92 4.13
N ARG A 12 6.69 10.76 3.13
CA ARG A 12 7.50 11.91 2.78
C ARG A 12 7.50 13.00 3.85
N ALA A 13 6.34 13.28 4.46
CA ALA A 13 6.21 14.23 5.56
C ALA A 13 7.01 13.78 6.80
N ALA A 14 7.15 12.47 7.01
CA ALA A 14 8.01 11.88 8.05
C ALA A 14 9.52 11.91 7.70
N GLY A 15 9.93 12.61 6.64
CA GLY A 15 11.34 12.76 6.23
C GLY A 15 11.94 11.52 5.56
N LYS A 16 11.13 10.53 5.16
CA LYS A 16 11.67 9.32 4.53
C LYS A 16 12.02 9.59 3.05
N PRO A 17 13.16 9.05 2.57
CA PRO A 17 13.55 9.19 1.17
C PRO A 17 12.49 8.58 0.25
N ALA A 18 12.25 9.23 -0.89
CA ALA A 18 11.18 8.88 -1.83
C ALA A 18 11.20 7.39 -2.25
N LYS A 19 12.40 6.81 -2.36
CA LYS A 19 12.62 5.39 -2.67
C LYS A 19 12.03 4.47 -1.60
N VAL A 20 12.24 4.78 -0.33
CA VAL A 20 11.70 4.00 0.80
C VAL A 20 10.19 4.14 0.87
N ALA A 21 9.66 5.34 0.60
CA ALA A 21 8.21 5.55 0.54
C ALA A 21 7.55 4.69 -0.55
N LEU A 22 8.17 4.61 -1.73
CA LEU A 22 7.68 3.78 -2.84
C LEU A 22 7.74 2.28 -2.51
N ILE A 23 8.86 1.81 -1.96
CA ILE A 23 9.03 0.41 -1.55
C ILE A 23 8.04 0.03 -0.45
N ALA A 24 7.78 0.92 0.51
CA ALA A 24 6.77 0.70 1.54
C ALA A 24 5.34 0.59 0.95
N CYS A 25 5.01 1.43 -0.04
CA CYS A 25 3.75 1.33 -0.77
C CYS A 25 3.61 -0.02 -1.50
N MET A 26 4.67 -0.45 -2.21
CA MET A 26 4.70 -1.73 -2.91
C MET A 26 4.57 -2.91 -1.94
N ARG A 27 5.27 -2.87 -0.80
CA ARG A 27 5.18 -3.93 0.22
C ARG A 27 3.76 -4.06 0.75
N LYS A 28 3.07 -2.93 1.00
CA LYS A 28 1.67 -2.94 1.44
C LYS A 28 0.74 -3.57 0.39
N LEU A 29 0.95 -3.30 -0.90
CA LEU A 29 0.21 -3.93 -1.98
C LEU A 29 0.45 -5.45 -2.03
N LEU A 30 1.71 -5.87 -1.97
CA LEU A 30 2.08 -7.29 -1.98
C LEU A 30 1.52 -8.03 -0.77
N THR A 31 1.48 -7.40 0.40
CA THR A 31 0.86 -7.99 1.60
C THR A 31 -0.63 -8.23 1.40
N ILE A 32 -1.36 -7.28 0.81
CA ILE A 32 -2.78 -7.45 0.50
C ILE A 32 -2.97 -8.58 -0.52
N LEU A 33 -2.15 -8.61 -1.57
CA LEU A 33 -2.18 -9.67 -2.58
C LEU A 33 -1.92 -11.05 -1.98
N ASN A 34 -0.90 -11.18 -1.13
CA ASN A 34 -0.59 -12.43 -0.44
C ASN A 34 -1.71 -12.85 0.53
N ALA A 35 -2.37 -11.90 1.20
CA ALA A 35 -3.51 -12.20 2.06
C ALA A 35 -4.72 -12.72 1.26
N MET A 36 -5.01 -12.13 0.10
CA MET A 36 -6.06 -12.60 -0.80
C MET A 36 -5.76 -13.96 -1.39
N ALA A 37 -4.53 -14.18 -1.86
CA ALA A 37 -4.09 -15.46 -2.40
C ALA A 37 -4.21 -16.58 -1.37
N ARG A 38 -3.89 -16.30 -0.09
CA ARG A 38 -4.05 -17.27 1.01
C ARG A 38 -5.50 -17.57 1.37
N THR A 39 -6.39 -16.61 1.20
CA THR A 39 -7.80 -16.73 1.61
C THR A 39 -8.75 -17.05 0.46
N HIS A 40 -8.23 -17.19 -0.76
CA HIS A 40 -9.03 -17.28 -2.00
C HIS A 40 -10.13 -16.21 -2.09
N THR A 41 -9.91 -15.06 -1.46
CA THR A 41 -10.89 -13.97 -1.47
C THR A 41 -10.67 -13.09 -2.70
N PRO A 42 -11.75 -12.73 -3.42
CA PRO A 42 -11.64 -11.78 -4.52
C PRO A 42 -11.21 -10.41 -3.98
N TRP A 43 -10.51 -9.64 -4.81
CA TRP A 43 -10.10 -8.27 -4.47
C TRP A 43 -11.32 -7.43 -4.05
N ARG A 44 -11.36 -7.09 -2.76
CA ARG A 44 -12.31 -6.12 -2.21
C ARG A 44 -11.57 -4.80 -2.07
N PRO A 45 -11.73 -3.84 -3.00
CA PRO A 45 -11.23 -2.51 -2.77
C PRO A 45 -11.93 -1.97 -1.52
N ALA A 46 -11.17 -1.62 -0.48
CA ALA A 46 -11.71 -1.10 0.78
C ALA A 46 -12.25 0.35 0.65
N HIS A 47 -12.79 0.72 -0.52
CA HIS A 47 -13.35 2.03 -0.78
C HIS A 47 -14.64 1.95 -1.60
N ALA A 48 -15.75 2.12 -0.89
CA ALA A 48 -16.77 3.09 -1.27
C ALA A 48 -16.34 4.48 -0.79
#